data_AF-A0A7K3EV30-F1
#
_entry.id   AF-A0A7K3EV30-F1
#
_cell.length_a   1.000
_cell.length_b   1.000
_cell.length_c   1.000
_cell.angle_alpha   90.00
_cell.angle_beta   90.00
_cell.angle_gamma   90.00
#
_symmetry.space_group_name_H-M   'P 1'
#
loop_
_entity.id
_entity.type
_entity.pdbx_description
1 polymer ?
#
loop_
_entity_poly.entity_id
_entity_poly.type
_entity_poly.pdbx_seq_one_letter_code
_entity_poly.pdbx_strand_id
1 'polypeptide(L)'
;RRGGAPGRYGRWTPPGPAAGATSLLVPVSRAFPDSEDLLGEALLALSRSGTPAAREILVSLAVPSDEIRWTRDVPAGPGGAASWTAEEQLRAAARRMLLAGALATR
;
A
#
# COMPACT_ATOMS: atom_id res chain seq x y z
N ARG A 1 3.87 -5.88 15.67
CA ARG A 1 2.91 -4.99 16.36
C ARG A 1 1.49 -5.22 15.83
N ARG A 2 0.47 -5.44 16.69
CA ARG A 2 -0.96 -5.53 16.30
C ARG A 2 -1.57 -4.13 16.42
N GLY A 3 -1.54 -3.37 15.34
CA GLY A 3 -2.18 -2.04 15.28
C GLY A 3 -1.21 -0.90 15.57
N GLY A 4 -0.67 -0.31 14.51
CA GLY A 4 -0.15 1.05 14.58
C GLY A 4 -1.31 2.05 14.40
N ALA A 5 -1.08 3.32 14.75
CA ALA A 5 -2.09 4.37 14.61
C ALA A 5 -2.70 4.37 13.20
N PRO A 6 -4.04 4.46 13.07
CA PRO A 6 -4.71 4.50 11.78
C PRO A 6 -4.09 5.58 10.88
N GLY A 7 -3.78 5.22 9.64
CA GLY A 7 -3.24 6.16 8.64
C GLY A 7 -1.73 6.40 8.67
N ARG A 8 -0.98 5.87 9.65
CA ARG A 8 0.49 6.02 9.67
C ARG A 8 1.26 4.87 9.01
N TYR A 9 0.65 3.69 8.95
CA TYR A 9 1.29 2.48 8.45
C TYR A 9 0.33 1.69 7.57
N GLY A 10 0.83 1.21 6.44
CA GLY A 10 0.15 0.22 5.62
C GLY A 10 0.48 -1.19 6.11
N ARG A 11 -0.50 -2.09 6.06
CA ARG A 11 -0.28 -3.52 6.28
C ARG A 11 -0.09 -4.21 4.94
N TRP A 12 1.06 -4.84 4.75
CA TRP A 12 1.44 -5.54 3.53
C TRP A 12 1.66 -7.02 3.83
N THR A 13 1.23 -7.88 2.92
CA THR A 13 1.43 -9.33 3.00
C THR A 13 2.17 -9.75 1.74
N PRO A 14 3.34 -10.42 1.83
CA PRO A 14 4.02 -10.92 0.65
C PRO A 14 3.13 -11.88 -0.16
N PRO A 15 3.18 -11.82 -1.51
CA PRO A 15 2.37 -12.70 -2.35
C PRO A 15 2.82 -14.16 -2.25
N GLY A 16 1.94 -15.10 -2.60
CA GLY A 16 2.26 -16.52 -2.72
C GLY A 16 1.44 -17.45 -1.81
N PRO A 17 1.66 -18.77 -1.89
CA PRO A 17 0.80 -19.78 -1.26
C PRO A 17 0.82 -19.77 0.28
N ALA A 18 1.77 -19.06 0.89
CA ALA A 18 1.83 -18.80 2.33
C ALA A 18 1.39 -17.38 2.72
N ALA A 19 0.66 -16.69 1.83
CA ALA A 19 0.10 -15.36 2.07
C ALA A 19 -0.75 -15.38 3.35
N GLY A 20 -0.33 -14.59 4.35
CA GLY A 20 -0.97 -14.49 5.66
C GLY A 20 -0.07 -14.85 6.84
N ALA A 21 0.97 -15.67 6.64
CA ALA A 21 1.93 -16.02 7.69
C ALA A 21 2.89 -14.87 8.04
N THR A 22 3.17 -14.00 7.07
CA THR A 22 4.01 -12.82 7.26
C THR A 22 3.19 -11.58 6.94
N SER A 23 3.05 -10.67 7.90
CA SER A 23 2.37 -9.40 7.73
C SER A 23 3.29 -8.27 8.19
N LEU A 24 3.64 -7.40 7.25
CA LEU A 24 4.57 -6.30 7.41
C LEU A 24 3.81 -5.01 7.70
N LEU A 25 4.38 -4.20 8.57
CA LEU A 25 3.95 -2.81 8.75
C LEU A 25 4.97 -1.93 8.04
N VAL A 26 4.51 -1.16 7.06
CA VAL A 26 5.35 -0.25 6.28
C VAL A 26 4.86 1.17 6.53
N PRO A 27 5.72 2.11 6.96
CA PRO A 27 5.32 3.49 7.17
C PRO A 27 4.87 4.13 5.86
N VAL A 28 3.80 4.92 5.91
CA VAL A 28 3.32 5.65 4.72
C VAL A 28 4.18 6.87 4.39
N SER A 29 5.03 7.30 5.33
CA SER A 29 5.97 8.41 5.16
C SER A 29 7.21 8.22 6.05
N ARG A 30 8.38 8.62 5.56
CA ARG A 30 9.61 8.68 6.38
C ARG A 30 9.60 9.82 7.42
N ALA A 31 8.60 10.69 7.39
CA ALA A 31 8.45 11.78 8.36
C ALA A 31 8.00 11.30 9.75
N PHE A 32 7.55 10.05 9.90
CA PHE A 32 7.21 9.52 11.21
C PHE A 32 8.47 9.11 11.99
N PRO A 33 8.52 9.39 13.30
CA PRO A 33 9.72 9.17 14.11
C PRO A 33 10.10 7.68 14.24
N ASP A 34 9.15 6.77 14.03
CA ASP A 34 9.36 5.32 14.11
C ASP A 34 9.54 4.63 12.76
N SER A 35 9.71 5.39 11.67
CA SER A 35 9.81 4.84 10.32
C SER A 35 11.02 3.93 10.11
N GLU A 36 12.19 4.28 10.63
CA GLU A 36 13.40 3.45 10.52
C GLU A 36 13.26 2.13 11.28
N ASP A 37 12.76 2.19 12.52
CA ASP A 37 12.50 0.99 13.32
C ASP A 37 11.51 0.06 12.63
N LEU A 38 10.44 0.60 12.04
CA LEU A 38 9.44 -0.20 11.33
C LEU A 38 9.97 -0.80 10.03
N LEU A 39 10.79 -0.07 9.28
CA LEU A 39 11.46 -0.63 8.10
C LEU A 39 12.43 -1.74 8.51
N GLY A 40 13.20 -1.55 9.58
CA GLY A 40 14.06 -2.58 10.15
C GLY A 40 13.29 -3.83 10.60
N GLU A 41 12.19 -3.65 11.35
CA GLU A 41 11.29 -4.73 11.76
C GLU A 41 10.72 -5.48 10.55
N ALA A 42 10.34 -4.76 9.48
CA ALA A 42 9.80 -5.36 8.26
C ALA A 42 10.86 -6.18 7.49
N LEU A 43 12.09 -5.66 7.34
CA LEU A 43 13.20 -6.38 6.70
C LEU A 43 13.59 -7.63 7.50
N LEU A 44 13.59 -7.55 8.83
CA LEU A 44 13.82 -8.69 9.73
C LEU A 44 12.70 -9.73 9.70
N ALA A 45 11.46 -9.31 9.46
CA ALA A 45 10.34 -10.23 9.28
C ALA A 45 10.42 -10.94 7.93
N LEU A 46 10.81 -10.23 6.86
CA LEU A 46 11.07 -10.79 5.54
C LEU A 46 12.22 -11.80 5.56
N SER A 47 13.34 -11.47 6.22
CA SER A 47 14.52 -12.36 6.24
C SER A 47 14.28 -13.68 6.97
N ARG A 48 13.32 -13.71 7.90
CA ARG A 48 12.87 -14.91 8.61
C ARG A 48 11.68 -15.60 7.95
N SER A 49 11.10 -14.99 6.92
CA SER A 49 9.96 -15.56 6.21
C SER A 49 10.42 -16.71 5.33
N GLY A 50 9.81 -17.88 5.49
CA GLY A 50 10.05 -19.03 4.61
C GLY A 50 9.40 -18.91 3.23
N THR A 51 8.82 -17.75 2.89
CA THR A 51 8.11 -17.57 1.63
C THR A 51 9.08 -17.26 0.47
N PRO A 52 8.94 -17.90 -0.70
CA PRO A 52 9.79 -17.58 -1.86
C PRO A 52 9.74 -16.10 -2.25
N ALA A 53 8.56 -15.48 -2.17
CA ALA A 53 8.38 -14.06 -2.45
C ALA A 53 9.21 -13.16 -1.51
N ALA A 54 9.30 -13.47 -0.22
CA ALA A 54 10.12 -12.66 0.69
C ALA A 54 11.59 -12.62 0.29
N ARG A 55 12.11 -13.73 -0.24
CA ARG A 55 13.48 -13.80 -0.78
C ARG A 55 13.63 -12.91 -2.02
N GLU A 56 12.69 -12.96 -2.96
CA GLU A 56 12.71 -12.13 -4.17
C GLU A 56 12.67 -10.63 -3.85
N ILE A 57 11.86 -10.24 -2.86
CA ILE A 57 11.77 -8.87 -2.34
C ILE A 57 13.12 -8.40 -1.81
N LEU A 58 13.77 -9.19 -0.96
CA LEU A 58 15.07 -8.84 -0.36
C LEU A 58 16.17 -8.74 -1.42
N VAL A 59 16.19 -9.65 -2.39
CA VAL A 59 17.14 -9.60 -3.51
C VAL A 59 16.93 -8.31 -4.33
N SER A 60 15.68 -7.94 -4.60
CA SER A 60 15.36 -6.73 -5.35
C SER A 60 15.76 -5.44 -4.61
N LEU A 61 15.69 -5.44 -3.29
CA LEU A 61 16.11 -4.31 -2.43
C LEU A 61 17.63 -4.19 -2.27
N ALA A 62 18.37 -5.30 -2.41
CA ALA A 62 19.82 -5.31 -2.25
C ALA A 62 20.56 -4.72 -3.46
N VAL A 63 19.87 -4.60 -4.60
CA VAL A 63 20.38 -3.90 -5.78
C VAL A 63 20.01 -2.42 -5.63
N PRO A 64 20.98 -1.48 -5.73
CA PRO A 64 20.67 -0.05 -5.82
C PRO A 64 19.92 0.18 -7.14
N SER A 65 18.60 0.10 -7.09
CA SER A 65 17.70 0.46 -8.19
C SER A 65 17.01 1.75 -7.79
N ASP A 66 17.13 2.75 -8.63
CA ASP A 66 16.52 4.07 -8.52
C ASP A 66 14.99 4.00 -8.49
N GLU A 67 14.38 2.88 -8.89
CA GLU A 67 12.96 2.59 -8.65
C GLU A 67 12.72 1.09 -8.40
N ILE A 68 11.96 0.77 -7.35
CA ILE A 68 11.29 -0.52 -7.23
C ILE A 68 9.81 -0.27 -7.51
N ARG A 69 9.33 -0.72 -8.67
CA ARG A 69 7.91 -0.63 -9.05
C ARG A 69 7.18 -1.86 -8.51
N TRP A 70 6.27 -1.62 -7.59
CA TRP A 70 5.40 -2.66 -7.04
C TRP A 70 4.02 -2.53 -7.67
N THR A 71 3.47 -3.63 -8.15
CA THR A 71 2.06 -3.74 -8.49
C THR A 71 1.29 -4.16 -7.24
N ARG A 72 0.30 -3.35 -6.83
CA ARG A 72 -0.65 -3.74 -5.80
C ARG A 72 -1.82 -4.42 -6.47
N ASP A 73 -2.02 -5.70 -6.18
CA ASP A 73 -3.29 -6.33 -6.50
C ASP A 73 -4.35 -5.76 -5.54
N VAL A 74 -5.35 -5.08 -6.09
CA VAL A 74 -6.47 -4.53 -5.34
C VAL A 74 -7.65 -5.45 -5.60
N PRO A 75 -8.09 -6.24 -4.60
CA PRO A 75 -9.26 -7.08 -4.77
C PRO A 75 -10.42 -6.20 -5.21
N ALA A 76 -11.09 -6.59 -6.30
CA ALA A 76 -12.29 -5.90 -6.74
C ALA A 76 -13.26 -5.83 -5.55
N GLY A 77 -13.57 -4.62 -5.09
CA GLY A 77 -14.61 -4.41 -4.09
C GLY A 77 -15.96 -4.90 -4.61
N PRO A 78 -17.00 -4.94 -3.75
CA PRO A 78 -18.36 -5.29 -4.18
C PRO A 78 -18.85 -4.23 -5.19
N GLY A 79 -18.60 -4.49 -6.48
CA GLY A 79 -18.72 -3.49 -7.54
C GLY A 79 -17.86 -3.76 -8.79
N GLY A 80 -16.93 -4.73 -8.75
CA GLY A 80 -16.10 -5.06 -9.90
C GLY A 80 -15.03 -3.99 -10.20
N ALA A 81 -13.98 -4.39 -10.91
CA ALA A 81 -12.95 -3.46 -11.35
C ALA A 81 -13.54 -2.54 -12.44
N ALA A 82 -14.00 -1.34 -12.06
CA ALA A 82 -14.18 -0.28 -13.03
C ALA A 82 -12.81 0.01 -13.67
N SER A 83 -12.77 0.20 -14.99
CA SER A 83 -11.53 0.64 -15.64
C SER A 83 -11.05 1.93 -14.97
N TRP A 84 -9.74 2.07 -14.78
CA TRP A 84 -9.11 3.24 -14.14
C TRP A 84 -9.70 4.57 -14.66
N THR A 85 -9.95 4.64 -15.96
CA THR A 85 -10.58 5.77 -16.65
C THR A 85 -12.01 6.06 -16.16
N ALA A 86 -12.83 5.04 -15.92
CA ALA A 86 -14.19 5.20 -15.41
C ALA A 86 -14.19 5.73 -13.96
N GLU A 87 -13.22 5.30 -13.15
CA GLU A 87 -13.07 5.77 -11.78
C GLU A 87 -12.60 7.24 -11.72
N GLU A 88 -11.66 7.63 -12.58
CA GLU A 88 -11.24 9.03 -12.73
C GLU A 88 -12.39 9.93 -13.21
N GLN A 89 -13.17 9.48 -14.19
CA GLN A 89 -14.35 10.21 -14.67
C GLN A 89 -15.40 10.39 -13.57
N LEU A 90 -15.65 9.36 -12.77
CA LEU A 90 -16.59 9.44 -11.64
C LEU A 90 -16.10 10.43 -10.57
N ARG A 91 -14.82 10.35 -10.17
CA ARG A 91 -14.24 11.31 -9.21
C ARG A 91 -14.29 12.74 -9.73
N ALA A 92 -14.00 12.96 -11.02
CA ALA A 92 -14.07 14.28 -11.64
C ALA A 92 -15.51 14.81 -11.72
N ALA A 93 -16.49 13.96 -12.01
CA ALA A 93 -17.91 14.33 -12.00
C ALA A 93 -18.38 14.70 -10.58
N ALA A 94 -18.07 13.87 -9.58
CA ALA A 94 -18.41 14.13 -8.18
C ALA A 94 -17.81 15.46 -7.69
N ARG A 95 -16.53 15.73 -8.01
CA ARG A 95 -15.88 17.00 -7.68
C ARG A 95 -16.59 18.21 -8.30
N ARG A 96 -16.97 18.12 -9.58
CA ARG A 96 -17.71 19.19 -10.28
C ARG A 96 -19.07 19.46 -9.65
N MET A 97 -19.80 18.40 -9.29
CA MET A 97 -21.10 18.54 -8.61
C MET A 97 -20.97 19.22 -7.25
N LEU A 98 -19.99 18.83 -6.45
CA LEU A 98 -19.75 19.46 -5.14
C LEU A 98 -19.35 20.93 -5.26
N LEU A 99 -18.52 21.28 -6.24
CA LEU A 99 -18.16 22.68 -6.53
C LEU A 99 -19.35 23.49 -7.00
N ALA A 100 -20.18 22.95 -7.90
CA ALA A 100 -21.38 23.61 -8.37
C ALA A 100 -22.39 23.83 -7.24
N GLY A 101 -22.58 22.84 -6.35
CA GLY A 101 -23.41 22.96 -5.16
C GLY A 101 -22.92 24.04 -4.21
N ALA A 102 -21.62 24.10 -3.93
CA ALA A 102 -21.02 25.12 -3.07
C ALA A 102 -21.14 26.56 -3.63
N LEU A 103 -21.10 26.71 -4.96
CA LEU A 103 -21.30 28.00 -5.63
C LEU A 103 -22.77 28.42 -5.68
N ALA A 104 -23.70 27.48 -5.80
CA ALA A 104 -25.13 27.75 -5.84
C ALA A 104 -25.69 28.20 -4.47
N THR A 105 -24.97 27.95 -3.39
CA THR A 105 -25.33 28.37 -2.02
C THR A 105 -24.72 29.71 -1.59
N ARG A 106 -24.15 30.49 -2.52
CA ARG A 106 -23.65 31.85 -2.29
C ARG A 106 -24.60 32.90 -2.85
#